data_AF-A0A417HF80-F1
#
_entry.id   AF-A0A417HF80-F1
#
_cell.length_a   1.000
_cell.length_b   1.000
_cell.length_c   1.000
_cell.angle_alpha   90.00
_cell.angle_beta   90.00
_cell.angle_gamma   90.00
#
_symmetry.space_group_name_H-M   'P 1'
#
loop_
_entity.id
_entity.type
_entity.pdbx_description
1 polymer ?
#
loop_
_entity_poly.entity_id
_entity_poly.type
_entity_poly.pdbx_seq_one_letter_code
_entity_poly.pdbx_strand_id
1 'polypeptide(L)'
;MILRRNGAYTGTMAGQPLGFKAVSNRIGTIDLSWTTVPEDTAYAALRVVRRDDRFPKDEYDGKVIYEGPDSSCTDEGLTPGATYYYRAFARSKDGVYQNSYCQVTGIVRETQPLILMKVGDIVRIKENGAWQEYVVAHQGYPHRAGGNTLLLRRDVAGRRAIASTMQNEYNGSMADSWLSGAFLPTVDSAVSAKIPTCQIPYTGGGEHAPGYLQRQVFLLSATELGGGEAGMGTEGTLVDLFQTDEWRISNFQGAPYLWATRSPDTRGANQFWTVDTAGTFASKTVITTCGMRPAFTLPGDAFVVDMEGHLLEAPL
;
A
#
# COMPACT_ATOMS: atom_id res chain seq x y z
N MET A 1 25.11 -39.02 -3.06
CA MET A 1 25.68 -39.93 -4.09
C MET A 1 27.19 -39.91 -3.95
N ILE A 2 27.80 -41.03 -3.56
CA ILE A 2 29.27 -41.14 -3.46
C ILE A 2 29.78 -41.43 -4.88
N LEU A 3 30.40 -40.45 -5.54
CA LEU A 3 31.12 -40.69 -6.80
C LEU A 3 32.64 -40.63 -6.53
N ARG A 4 33.33 -41.73 -6.85
CA ARG A 4 34.79 -41.85 -6.81
C ARG A 4 35.38 -41.77 -8.23
N ARG A 5 36.46 -41.00 -8.39
CA ARG A 5 37.76 -41.44 -8.94
C ARG A 5 38.84 -40.37 -8.71
N ASN A 6 40.00 -40.79 -8.18
CA ASN A 6 41.29 -40.07 -8.06
C ASN A 6 41.51 -39.09 -6.89
N GLY A 7 41.53 -39.62 -5.65
CA GLY A 7 42.62 -39.29 -4.72
C GLY A 7 42.66 -37.90 -4.07
N ALA A 8 41.61 -37.51 -3.36
CA ALA A 8 41.62 -36.80 -2.08
C ALA A 8 40.15 -36.65 -1.64
N TYR A 9 39.76 -37.22 -0.49
CA TYR A 9 38.41 -36.99 0.03
C TYR A 9 38.40 -35.68 0.79
N THR A 10 37.74 -34.67 0.25
CA THR A 10 37.25 -33.54 1.04
C THR A 10 35.75 -33.74 1.19
N GLY A 11 35.35 -34.39 2.28
CA GLY A 11 33.99 -34.36 2.82
C GLY A 11 32.87 -35.15 2.11
N THR A 12 31.77 -35.33 2.82
CA THR A 12 30.52 -35.89 2.26
C THR A 12 29.74 -34.74 1.61
N MET A 13 29.42 -34.83 0.32
CA MET A 13 28.62 -33.81 -0.36
C MET A 13 27.17 -33.82 0.16
N ALA A 14 26.61 -32.64 0.39
CA ALA A 14 25.18 -32.47 0.63
C ALA A 14 24.37 -32.62 -0.68
N GLY A 15 23.13 -33.10 -0.58
CA GLY A 15 22.14 -33.13 -1.64
C GLY A 15 21.64 -31.72 -1.97
N GLN A 16 21.33 -31.48 -3.24
CA GLN A 16 20.68 -30.23 -3.63
C GLN A 16 19.27 -30.15 -3.03
N PRO A 17 18.76 -28.93 -2.77
CA PRO A 17 17.40 -28.77 -2.32
C PRO A 17 16.42 -29.12 -3.45
N LEU A 18 15.21 -29.50 -3.07
CA LEU A 18 14.13 -29.86 -3.98
C LEU A 18 13.19 -28.68 -4.20
N GLY A 19 12.52 -28.64 -5.35
CA GLY A 19 11.48 -27.65 -5.63
C GLY A 19 11.95 -26.20 -5.56
N PHE A 20 13.20 -25.93 -5.95
CA PHE A 20 13.75 -24.57 -5.99
C PHE A 20 12.94 -23.70 -6.97
N LYS A 21 12.30 -22.67 -6.44
CA LYS A 21 11.36 -21.78 -7.15
C LYS A 21 11.75 -20.33 -6.96
N ALA A 22 11.46 -19.51 -7.98
CA ALA A 22 11.52 -18.06 -7.94
C ALA A 22 10.17 -17.50 -8.37
N VAL A 23 9.51 -16.74 -7.51
CA VAL A 23 8.19 -16.15 -7.77
C VAL A 23 8.20 -14.67 -7.42
N SER A 24 7.82 -13.80 -8.35
CA SER A 24 7.68 -12.37 -8.08
C SER A 24 6.26 -12.05 -7.63
N ASN A 25 6.05 -11.91 -6.32
CA ASN A 25 4.74 -11.55 -5.74
C ASN A 25 4.52 -10.04 -5.60
N ARG A 26 5.60 -9.25 -5.59
CA ARG A 26 5.60 -7.79 -5.47
C ARG A 26 6.56 -7.18 -6.49
N ILE A 27 6.30 -5.94 -6.89
CA ILE A 27 7.18 -5.20 -7.78
C ILE A 27 8.55 -5.07 -7.11
N GLY A 28 9.62 -5.29 -7.88
CA GLY A 28 10.99 -5.12 -7.42
C GLY A 28 11.52 -6.22 -6.50
N THR A 29 10.78 -7.32 -6.30
CA THR A 29 11.24 -8.46 -5.51
C THR A 29 10.97 -9.81 -6.19
N ILE A 30 11.80 -10.79 -5.87
CA ILE A 30 11.58 -12.21 -6.20
C ILE A 30 11.71 -13.03 -4.90
N ASP A 31 10.64 -13.74 -4.55
CA ASP A 31 10.64 -14.69 -3.44
C ASP A 31 11.16 -16.04 -3.92
N LEU A 32 12.24 -16.50 -3.30
CA LEU A 32 12.89 -17.77 -3.57
C LEU A 32 12.48 -18.77 -2.48
N SER A 33 12.15 -19.99 -2.88
CA SER A 33 11.76 -21.06 -1.94
C SER A 33 12.25 -22.42 -2.40
N TRP A 34 12.51 -23.30 -1.44
CA TRP A 34 13.01 -24.65 -1.66
C TRP A 34 12.71 -25.58 -0.48
N THR A 35 12.84 -26.88 -0.67
CA THR A 35 12.76 -27.89 0.39
C THR A 35 14.14 -28.48 0.62
N THR A 36 14.69 -28.29 1.82
CA THR A 36 15.91 -29.00 2.27
C THR A 36 15.58 -30.48 2.50
N VAL A 37 16.55 -31.37 2.30
CA VAL A 37 16.40 -32.82 2.55
C VAL A 37 16.77 -33.10 4.02
N PRO A 38 15.82 -33.24 4.96
CA PRO A 38 16.13 -33.23 6.39
C PRO A 38 16.96 -34.44 6.85
N GLU A 39 16.82 -35.57 6.15
CA GLU A 39 17.61 -36.79 6.39
C GLU A 39 19.06 -36.69 5.90
N ASP A 40 19.42 -35.64 5.15
CA ASP A 40 20.79 -35.44 4.70
C ASP A 40 21.69 -34.92 5.83
N THR A 41 22.26 -35.86 6.56
CA THR A 41 23.19 -35.57 7.67
C THR A 41 24.43 -34.77 7.26
N ALA A 42 24.77 -34.70 5.96
CA ALA A 42 25.90 -33.91 5.46
C ALA A 42 25.55 -32.43 5.26
N TYR A 43 24.27 -32.07 5.10
CA TYR A 43 23.83 -30.70 4.85
C TYR A 43 24.17 -29.76 6.02
N ALA A 44 24.67 -28.57 5.69
CA ALA A 44 24.95 -27.50 6.65
C ALA A 44 24.22 -26.20 6.32
N ALA A 45 24.19 -25.81 5.04
CA ALA A 45 23.55 -24.58 4.59
C ALA A 45 23.27 -24.63 3.08
N LEU A 46 22.43 -23.73 2.59
CA LEU A 46 22.28 -23.41 1.18
C LEU A 46 22.91 -22.06 0.90
N ARG A 47 23.67 -21.95 -0.19
CA ARG A 47 23.98 -20.66 -0.82
C ARG A 47 23.14 -20.48 -2.08
N VAL A 48 22.50 -19.33 -2.21
CA VAL A 48 21.83 -18.93 -3.45
C VAL A 48 22.61 -17.78 -4.09
N VAL A 49 22.98 -17.97 -5.35
CA VAL A 49 23.70 -16.97 -6.16
C VAL A 49 22.79 -16.52 -7.28
N ARG A 50 22.85 -15.22 -7.60
CA ARG A 50 22.11 -14.59 -8.69
C ARG A 50 23.04 -13.95 -9.70
N ARG A 51 22.62 -14.01 -10.97
CA ARG A 51 23.10 -13.16 -12.06
C ARG A 51 21.93 -12.61 -12.86
N ASP A 52 22.22 -11.60 -13.68
CA ASP A 52 21.22 -10.83 -14.41
C ASP A 52 21.22 -11.17 -15.92
N ASP A 53 22.17 -12.01 -16.38
CA ASP A 53 22.43 -12.33 -17.79
C ASP A 53 22.36 -13.83 -18.14
N ARG A 54 22.74 -14.70 -17.19
CA ARG A 54 22.77 -16.17 -17.35
C ARG A 54 22.79 -16.85 -16.00
N PHE A 55 22.60 -18.17 -15.94
CA PHE A 55 22.78 -18.91 -14.70
C PHE A 55 24.22 -18.82 -14.15
N PRO A 56 24.39 -18.67 -12.83
CA PRO A 56 25.67 -18.82 -12.15
C PRO A 56 26.36 -20.15 -12.48
N LYS A 57 27.64 -20.09 -12.80
CA LYS A 57 28.46 -21.28 -13.11
C LYS A 57 28.87 -22.05 -11.86
N ASP A 58 29.10 -21.35 -10.76
CA ASP A 58 29.55 -21.87 -9.48
C ASP A 58 29.07 -20.96 -8.34
N GLU A 59 29.38 -21.33 -7.10
CA GLU A 59 28.94 -20.67 -5.86
C GLU A 59 29.55 -19.27 -5.63
N TYR A 60 30.42 -18.80 -6.54
CA TYR A 60 31.06 -17.49 -6.51
C TYR A 60 30.72 -16.63 -7.75
N ASP A 61 30.07 -17.20 -8.76
CA ASP A 61 29.74 -16.53 -10.02
C ASP A 61 28.44 -15.71 -9.92
N GLY A 62 28.48 -14.61 -9.19
CA GLY A 62 27.39 -13.65 -9.09
C GLY A 62 27.21 -13.05 -7.70
N LYS A 63 26.06 -12.42 -7.49
CA LYS A 63 25.68 -11.85 -6.18
C LYS A 63 25.16 -12.97 -5.29
N VAL A 64 25.71 -13.14 -4.10
CA VAL A 64 25.12 -14.02 -3.07
C VAL A 64 23.87 -13.33 -2.53
N ILE A 65 22.72 -13.98 -2.70
CA ILE A 65 21.41 -13.50 -2.23
C ILE A 65 21.10 -14.07 -0.85
N TYR A 66 21.53 -15.31 -0.60
CA TYR A 66 21.24 -16.01 0.62
C TYR A 66 22.36 -16.98 0.97
N GLU A 67 22.67 -17.09 2.26
CA GLU A 67 23.50 -18.17 2.80
C GLU A 67 23.02 -18.53 4.21
N GLY A 68 22.51 -19.75 4.38
CA GLY A 68 21.97 -20.18 5.67
C GLY A 68 21.16 -21.48 5.61
N PRO A 69 20.52 -21.86 6.73
CA PRO A 69 19.80 -23.14 6.86
C PRO A 69 18.32 -23.10 6.46
N ASP A 70 17.76 -21.91 6.18
CA ASP A 70 16.33 -21.72 5.89
C ASP A 70 15.90 -22.36 4.57
N SER A 71 14.59 -22.33 4.32
CA SER A 71 13.91 -22.87 3.14
C SER A 71 13.40 -21.79 2.17
N SER A 72 13.66 -20.52 2.46
CA SER A 72 13.27 -19.40 1.60
C SER A 72 14.11 -18.15 1.86
N CYS A 73 14.12 -17.26 0.88
CA CYS A 73 14.62 -15.89 1.01
C CYS A 73 13.92 -14.97 0.01
N THR A 74 14.00 -13.66 0.21
CA THR A 74 13.52 -12.66 -0.75
C THR A 74 14.70 -11.89 -1.30
N ASP A 75 14.80 -11.82 -2.63
CA ASP A 75 15.71 -10.93 -3.34
C ASP A 75 14.98 -9.61 -3.64
N GLU A 76 15.55 -8.50 -3.19
CA GLU A 76 14.94 -7.16 -3.25
C GLU A 76 15.77 -6.20 -4.13
N GLY A 77 15.18 -5.07 -4.49
CA GLY A 77 15.86 -4.03 -5.30
C GLY A 77 16.06 -4.46 -6.75
N LEU A 78 15.15 -5.28 -7.27
CA LEU A 78 15.18 -5.79 -8.63
C LEU A 78 14.50 -4.84 -9.61
N THR A 79 14.95 -4.88 -10.86
CA THR A 79 14.33 -4.09 -11.94
C THR A 79 13.06 -4.81 -12.41
N PRO A 80 11.89 -4.16 -12.39
CA PRO A 80 10.67 -4.77 -12.90
C PRO A 80 10.76 -5.08 -14.40
N GLY A 81 10.11 -6.16 -14.84
CA GLY A 81 10.22 -6.69 -16.21
C GLY A 81 11.53 -7.44 -16.50
N ALA A 82 12.59 -7.24 -15.70
CA ALA A 82 13.85 -7.93 -15.90
C ALA A 82 13.77 -9.41 -15.48
N THR A 83 14.58 -10.23 -16.16
CA THR A 83 14.77 -11.65 -15.82
C THR A 83 16.05 -11.81 -15.02
N TYR A 84 15.97 -12.50 -13.89
CA TYR A 84 17.10 -12.85 -13.05
C TYR A 84 17.28 -14.37 -13.02
N TYR A 85 18.54 -14.79 -12.95
CA TYR A 85 18.96 -16.18 -13.01
C TYR A 85 19.56 -16.60 -11.67
N TYR A 86 18.93 -17.56 -11.02
CA TYR A 86 19.32 -18.04 -9.71
C TYR A 86 19.86 -19.45 -9.78
N ARG A 87 20.86 -19.74 -8.94
CA ARG A 87 21.34 -21.09 -8.69
C ARG A 87 21.61 -21.32 -7.22
N ALA A 88 21.20 -22.50 -6.76
CA ALA A 88 21.33 -22.97 -5.40
C ALA A 88 22.49 -23.99 -5.31
N PHE A 89 23.29 -23.85 -4.25
CA PHE A 89 24.46 -24.67 -3.96
C PHE A 89 24.37 -25.15 -2.51
N ALA A 90 23.98 -26.41 -2.32
CA ALA A 90 23.99 -27.02 -0.99
C ALA A 90 25.43 -27.18 -0.50
N ARG A 91 25.70 -26.69 0.71
CA ARG A 91 27.00 -26.79 1.38
C ARG A 91 26.96 -27.86 2.44
N SER A 92 27.95 -28.74 2.44
CA SER A 92 28.11 -29.73 3.50
C SER A 92 28.75 -29.17 4.76
N LYS A 93 28.69 -29.92 5.87
CA LYS A 93 29.40 -29.61 7.13
C LYS A 93 30.92 -29.51 6.97
N ASP A 94 31.46 -30.18 5.96
CA ASP A 94 32.88 -30.10 5.59
C ASP A 94 33.21 -28.86 4.73
N GLY A 95 32.21 -28.00 4.45
CA GLY A 95 32.37 -26.77 3.69
C GLY A 95 32.34 -26.96 2.16
N VAL A 96 31.94 -28.12 1.66
CA VAL A 96 31.95 -28.44 0.23
C VAL A 96 30.61 -28.10 -0.41
N TYR A 97 30.63 -27.32 -1.49
CA TYR A 97 29.43 -26.97 -2.25
C TYR A 97 29.09 -28.04 -3.31
N GLN A 98 27.79 -28.29 -3.44
CA GLN A 98 27.22 -29.17 -4.44
C GLN A 98 27.10 -28.46 -5.79
N ASN A 99 27.55 -29.11 -6.85
CA ASN A 99 27.56 -28.53 -8.20
C ASN A 99 26.52 -29.17 -9.17
N SER A 100 25.70 -30.10 -8.69
CA SER A 100 24.54 -30.60 -9.45
C SER A 100 23.57 -29.47 -9.82
N TYR A 101 22.83 -29.61 -10.93
CA TYR A 101 21.85 -28.61 -11.38
C TYR A 101 20.76 -28.35 -10.33
N CYS A 102 20.64 -27.10 -9.90
CA CYS A 102 19.55 -26.59 -9.06
C CYS A 102 19.40 -25.09 -9.34
N GLN A 103 18.70 -24.75 -10.41
CA GLN A 103 18.66 -23.40 -10.96
C GLN A 103 17.26 -23.04 -11.44
N VAL A 104 16.92 -21.75 -11.37
CA VAL A 104 15.60 -21.23 -11.75
C VAL A 104 15.72 -19.77 -12.21
N THR A 105 14.91 -19.36 -13.17
CA THR A 105 14.75 -17.94 -13.53
C THR A 105 13.55 -17.35 -12.81
N GLY A 106 13.63 -16.07 -12.45
CA GLY A 106 12.46 -15.30 -12.05
C GLY A 106 12.34 -14.03 -12.88
N ILE A 107 11.14 -13.72 -13.33
CA ILE A 107 10.82 -12.46 -14.01
C ILE A 107 10.10 -11.58 -13.00
N VAL A 108 10.60 -10.36 -12.82
CA VAL A 108 9.99 -9.40 -11.90
C VAL A 108 8.70 -8.86 -12.52
N ARG A 109 7.58 -8.91 -11.80
CA ARG A 109 6.32 -8.37 -12.30
C ARG A 109 6.39 -6.84 -12.41
N GLU A 110 5.78 -6.30 -13.45
CA GLU A 110 5.71 -4.85 -13.71
C GLU A 110 4.52 -4.17 -13.01
N THR A 111 3.59 -4.98 -12.49
CA THR A 111 2.43 -4.50 -11.74
C THR A 111 2.21 -5.32 -10.48
N GLN A 112 1.51 -4.77 -9.49
CA GLN A 112 1.02 -5.50 -8.32
C GLN A 112 -0.42 -5.13 -7.98
N PRO A 113 -1.21 -6.07 -7.41
CA PRO A 113 -2.56 -5.77 -6.95
C PRO A 113 -2.63 -4.61 -5.95
N LEU A 114 -3.68 -3.79 -6.04
CA LEU A 114 -3.89 -2.66 -5.11
C LEU A 114 -3.95 -3.11 -3.64
N ILE A 115 -4.52 -4.30 -3.38
CA ILE A 115 -4.59 -4.89 -2.03
C ILE A 115 -3.22 -5.19 -1.43
N LEU A 116 -2.16 -5.32 -2.23
CA LEU A 116 -0.80 -5.57 -1.76
C LEU A 116 0.03 -4.29 -1.59
N MET A 117 -0.50 -3.14 -1.98
CA MET A 117 0.13 -1.85 -1.70
C MET A 117 0.17 -1.60 -0.19
N LYS A 118 1.24 -0.99 0.29
CA LYS A 118 1.41 -0.65 1.71
C LYS A 118 0.75 0.69 2.00
N VAL A 119 0.31 0.85 3.26
CA VAL A 119 -0.12 2.16 3.75
C VAL A 119 1.02 3.16 3.57
N GLY A 120 0.72 4.33 3.01
CA GLY A 120 1.70 5.35 2.64
C GLY A 120 2.20 5.29 1.20
N ASP A 121 1.98 4.18 0.48
CA ASP A 121 2.32 4.12 -0.95
C ASP A 121 1.47 5.10 -1.77
N ILE A 122 2.07 5.67 -2.81
CA ILE A 122 1.38 6.56 -3.75
C ILE A 122 0.86 5.75 -4.94
N VAL A 123 -0.43 5.94 -5.23
CA VAL A 123 -1.07 5.53 -6.48
C VAL A 123 -1.53 6.77 -7.24
N ARG A 124 -1.62 6.67 -8.56
CA ARG A 124 -1.99 7.75 -9.47
C ARG A 124 -3.28 7.38 -10.18
N ILE A 125 -4.27 8.27 -10.08
CA ILE A 125 -5.58 8.14 -10.70
C ILE A 125 -5.81 9.40 -11.54
N LYS A 126 -6.41 9.26 -12.72
CA LYS A 126 -6.72 10.45 -13.54
C LYS A 126 -7.91 11.21 -12.96
N GLU A 127 -7.76 12.53 -12.87
CA GLU A 127 -8.86 13.48 -12.72
C GLU A 127 -8.87 14.38 -13.96
N ASN A 128 -9.98 14.45 -14.71
CA ASN A 128 -10.08 15.17 -15.98
C ASN A 128 -8.93 14.83 -16.96
N GLY A 129 -8.53 13.55 -16.98
CA GLY A 129 -7.45 13.05 -17.84
C GLY A 129 -6.02 13.29 -17.32
N ALA A 130 -5.83 14.08 -16.26
CA ALA A 130 -4.52 14.34 -15.67
C ALA A 130 -4.23 13.44 -14.47
N TRP A 131 -3.02 12.89 -14.38
CA TRP A 131 -2.62 12.03 -13.26
C TRP A 131 -2.51 12.82 -11.96
N GLN A 132 -3.16 12.29 -10.93
CA GLN A 132 -3.25 12.89 -9.61
C GLN A 132 -2.90 11.85 -8.54
N GLU A 133 -2.18 12.28 -7.52
CA GLU A 133 -1.65 11.37 -6.51
C GLU A 133 -2.65 11.12 -5.38
N TYR A 134 -2.79 9.85 -5.05
CA TYR A 134 -3.56 9.33 -3.93
C TYR A 134 -2.61 8.52 -3.07
N VAL A 135 -2.78 8.61 -1.76
CA VAL A 135 -2.05 7.78 -0.81
C VAL A 135 -2.94 6.63 -0.36
N VAL A 136 -2.37 5.43 -0.29
CA VAL A 136 -3.01 4.27 0.34
C VAL A 136 -3.12 4.57 1.83
N ALA A 137 -4.33 4.92 2.28
CA ALA A 137 -4.55 5.40 3.63
C ALA A 137 -4.87 4.27 4.62
N HIS A 138 -5.56 3.23 4.15
CA HIS A 138 -5.94 2.07 4.95
C HIS A 138 -6.19 0.86 4.07
N GLN A 139 -5.90 -0.34 4.58
CA GLN A 139 -6.36 -1.58 3.97
C GLN A 139 -7.51 -2.15 4.79
N GLY A 140 -8.59 -2.58 4.13
CA GLY A 140 -9.78 -3.08 4.82
C GLY A 140 -10.61 -1.96 5.45
N TYR A 141 -10.99 -0.93 4.69
CA TYR A 141 -11.93 0.11 5.14
C TYR A 141 -13.34 -0.18 4.60
N PRO A 142 -14.41 0.05 5.40
CA PRO A 142 -14.39 0.50 6.81
C PRO A 142 -14.18 -0.65 7.80
N HIS A 143 -14.07 -1.90 7.34
CA HIS A 143 -13.91 -3.09 8.18
C HIS A 143 -12.63 -3.85 7.81
N ARG A 144 -11.74 -4.11 8.79
CA ARG A 144 -10.43 -4.75 8.54
C ARG A 144 -10.53 -6.07 7.77
N ALA A 145 -11.60 -6.85 7.99
CA ALA A 145 -11.91 -8.04 7.20
C ALA A 145 -13.02 -7.73 6.18
N GLY A 146 -12.77 -8.01 4.90
CA GLY A 146 -13.74 -7.81 3.82
C GLY A 146 -13.95 -6.35 3.41
N GLY A 147 -13.20 -5.41 3.98
CA GLY A 147 -13.17 -4.01 3.53
C GLY A 147 -12.27 -3.80 2.32
N ASN A 148 -12.35 -2.60 1.78
CA ASN A 148 -11.66 -2.17 0.57
C ASN A 148 -10.38 -1.39 0.89
N THR A 149 -9.56 -1.09 -0.12
CA THR A 149 -8.44 -0.17 0.03
C THR A 149 -8.96 1.26 0.09
N LEU A 150 -8.69 1.99 1.17
CA LEU A 150 -9.00 3.41 1.30
C LEU A 150 -7.90 4.23 0.64
N LEU A 151 -8.28 5.06 -0.33
CA LEU A 151 -7.40 6.03 -0.97
C LEU A 151 -7.79 7.43 -0.52
N LEU A 152 -6.79 8.21 -0.14
CA LEU A 152 -6.94 9.64 0.18
C LEU A 152 -6.20 10.45 -0.87
N ARG A 153 -6.86 11.46 -1.44
CA ARG A 153 -6.18 12.39 -2.34
C ARG A 153 -5.01 13.06 -1.59
N ARG A 154 -3.79 12.94 -2.13
CA ARG A 154 -2.56 13.44 -1.49
C ARG A 154 -2.67 14.94 -1.17
N ASP A 155 -3.07 15.72 -2.17
CA ASP A 155 -3.19 17.18 -2.07
C ASP A 155 -4.66 17.61 -2.17
N VAL A 156 -4.90 18.89 -1.92
CA VAL A 156 -6.24 19.49 -2.01
C VAL A 156 -6.73 19.47 -3.46
N ALA A 157 -7.87 18.81 -3.71
CA ALA A 157 -8.49 18.73 -5.04
C ALA A 157 -9.27 20.01 -5.41
N GLY A 158 -9.69 20.78 -4.42
CA GLY A 158 -10.40 22.04 -4.61
C GLY A 158 -10.65 22.76 -3.30
N ARG A 159 -11.01 24.04 -3.37
CA ARG A 159 -11.26 24.88 -2.18
C ARG A 159 -12.70 25.36 -2.15
N ARG A 160 -13.32 25.32 -0.97
CA ARG A 160 -14.71 25.77 -0.75
C ARG A 160 -15.02 25.93 0.73
N ALA A 161 -16.10 26.64 1.03
CA ALA A 161 -16.77 26.56 2.32
C ALA A 161 -17.41 25.16 2.52
N ILE A 162 -17.55 24.73 3.77
CA ILE A 162 -18.21 23.45 4.07
C ILE A 162 -19.72 23.57 3.87
N ALA A 163 -20.32 24.65 4.37
CA ALA A 163 -21.75 24.91 4.26
C ALA A 163 -22.03 26.34 3.77
N SER A 164 -23.22 26.53 3.18
CA SER A 164 -23.76 27.82 2.76
C SER A 164 -24.57 28.52 3.85
N THR A 165 -24.88 27.81 4.93
CA THR A 165 -25.61 28.30 6.10
C THR A 165 -24.71 28.23 7.33
N MET A 166 -25.12 28.85 8.43
CA MET A 166 -24.39 28.83 9.70
C MET A 166 -24.64 27.53 10.50
N GLN A 167 -24.72 26.40 9.81
CA GLN A 167 -24.96 25.08 10.39
C GLN A 167 -23.80 24.14 10.06
N ASN A 168 -23.30 23.43 11.07
CA ASN A 168 -22.22 22.46 10.94
C ASN A 168 -22.70 21.05 10.60
N GLU A 169 -23.65 20.96 9.68
CA GLU A 169 -24.13 19.69 9.13
C GLU A 169 -23.26 19.31 7.92
N TYR A 170 -22.65 18.12 7.92
CA TYR A 170 -21.91 17.63 6.76
C TYR A 170 -22.84 17.01 5.72
N ASN A 171 -23.89 16.30 6.14
CA ASN A 171 -24.83 15.63 5.24
C ASN A 171 -25.57 16.65 4.37
N GLY A 172 -25.38 16.58 3.05
CA GLY A 172 -25.98 17.54 2.11
C GLY A 172 -25.31 18.92 2.13
N SER A 173 -24.19 19.08 2.82
CA SER A 173 -23.39 20.30 2.82
C SER A 173 -22.85 20.66 1.44
N MET A 174 -22.25 21.84 1.29
CA MET A 174 -21.58 22.23 0.04
C MET A 174 -20.39 21.33 -0.28
N ALA A 175 -19.67 20.86 0.75
CA ALA A 175 -18.56 19.93 0.58
C ALA A 175 -19.06 18.55 0.13
N ASP A 176 -20.04 17.98 0.85
CA ASP A 176 -20.63 16.68 0.54
C ASP A 176 -21.26 16.64 -0.87
N SER A 177 -22.09 17.65 -1.18
CA SER A 177 -22.72 17.76 -2.50
C SER A 177 -21.70 17.91 -3.63
N TRP A 178 -20.58 18.61 -3.38
CA TRP A 178 -19.54 18.76 -4.38
C TRP A 178 -18.80 17.44 -4.66
N LEU A 179 -18.49 16.67 -3.62
CA LEU A 179 -17.77 15.40 -3.75
C LEU A 179 -18.50 14.44 -4.68
N SER A 180 -19.82 14.31 -4.47
CA SER A 180 -20.67 13.43 -5.28
C SER A 180 -21.03 14.04 -6.64
N GLY A 181 -21.23 15.36 -6.70
CA GLY A 181 -21.76 16.03 -7.89
C GLY A 181 -20.71 16.44 -8.91
N ALA A 182 -19.67 17.16 -8.49
CA ALA A 182 -18.71 17.77 -9.43
C ALA A 182 -17.30 17.19 -9.33
N PHE A 183 -16.92 16.59 -8.21
CA PHE A 183 -15.62 15.92 -8.09
C PHE A 183 -15.64 14.51 -8.68
N LEU A 184 -16.57 13.64 -8.26
CA LEU A 184 -16.61 12.25 -8.71
C LEU A 184 -16.61 12.10 -10.24
N PRO A 185 -17.33 12.92 -11.04
CA PRO A 185 -17.27 12.84 -12.50
C PRO A 185 -15.91 13.22 -13.12
N THR A 186 -15.01 13.83 -12.36
CA THR A 186 -13.65 14.11 -12.84
C THR A 186 -12.77 12.86 -12.77
N VAL A 187 -13.06 11.93 -11.85
CA VAL A 187 -12.28 10.71 -11.67
C VAL A 187 -12.49 9.80 -12.88
N ASP A 188 -11.39 9.22 -13.37
CA ASP A 188 -11.38 8.27 -14.48
C ASP A 188 -12.57 7.31 -14.44
N SER A 189 -13.27 7.14 -15.58
CA SER A 189 -14.53 6.40 -15.62
C SER A 189 -14.38 4.92 -15.25
N ALA A 190 -13.22 4.31 -15.54
CA ALA A 190 -12.94 2.92 -15.16
C ALA A 190 -12.83 2.79 -13.63
N VAL A 191 -12.25 3.80 -12.98
CA VAL A 191 -12.09 3.85 -11.52
C VAL A 191 -13.42 4.22 -10.85
N SER A 192 -14.06 5.32 -11.27
CA SER A 192 -15.29 5.82 -10.65
C SER A 192 -16.46 4.83 -10.75
N ALA A 193 -16.54 4.04 -11.83
CA ALA A 193 -17.52 2.96 -11.96
C ALA A 193 -17.36 1.84 -10.92
N LYS A 194 -16.18 1.68 -10.31
CA LYS A 194 -15.87 0.65 -9.31
C LYS A 194 -15.71 1.20 -7.88
N ILE A 195 -15.97 2.50 -7.66
CA ILE A 195 -16.03 3.06 -6.30
C ILE A 195 -17.34 2.60 -5.65
N PRO A 196 -17.30 1.73 -4.64
CA PRO A 196 -18.51 1.29 -3.96
C PRO A 196 -18.99 2.37 -3.00
N THR A 197 -20.29 2.33 -2.68
CA THR A 197 -20.82 3.11 -1.57
C THR A 197 -20.26 2.57 -0.25
N CYS A 198 -19.69 3.45 0.55
CA CYS A 198 -19.16 3.14 1.87
C CYS A 198 -20.05 3.70 2.97
N GLN A 199 -20.31 2.89 4.00
CA GLN A 199 -20.93 3.35 5.24
C GLN A 199 -19.85 4.00 6.11
N ILE A 200 -19.92 5.32 6.26
CA ILE A 200 -18.94 6.10 7.04
C ILE A 200 -19.58 6.57 8.36
N PRO A 201 -18.86 6.48 9.49
CA PRO A 201 -19.34 7.00 10.77
C PRO A 201 -19.36 8.54 10.75
N TYR A 202 -20.36 9.11 11.41
CA TYR A 202 -20.71 10.51 11.30
C TYR A 202 -21.31 11.06 12.60
N THR A 203 -21.07 12.34 12.89
CA THR A 203 -21.71 13.14 13.95
C THR A 203 -22.49 14.27 13.30
N GLY A 204 -23.80 14.31 13.53
CA GLY A 204 -24.72 15.32 13.00
C GLY A 204 -24.34 16.77 13.31
N GLY A 205 -24.88 17.72 12.54
CA GLY A 205 -24.92 19.11 12.95
C GLY A 205 -25.92 19.33 14.09
N GLY A 206 -25.85 20.49 14.76
CA GLY A 206 -26.83 20.89 15.77
C GLY A 206 -26.85 20.02 17.03
N GLU A 207 -27.75 19.02 17.10
CA GLU A 207 -27.85 18.11 18.25
C GLU A 207 -26.65 17.15 18.36
N HIS A 208 -25.81 17.08 17.33
CA HIS A 208 -24.59 16.26 17.32
C HIS A 208 -24.84 14.77 17.55
N ALA A 209 -25.96 14.28 17.02
CA ALA A 209 -26.31 12.86 17.10
C ALA A 209 -25.31 12.00 16.30
N PRO A 210 -24.77 10.91 16.89
CA PRO A 210 -23.94 9.97 16.16
C PRO A 210 -24.78 9.16 15.17
N GLY A 211 -24.17 8.77 14.06
CA GLY A 211 -24.83 8.01 13.02
C GLY A 211 -23.87 7.58 11.91
N TYR A 212 -24.45 7.28 10.74
CA TYR A 212 -23.71 6.83 9.58
C TYR A 212 -24.24 7.48 8.31
N LEU A 213 -23.35 7.76 7.37
CA LEU A 213 -23.68 8.19 6.01
C LEU A 213 -23.25 7.13 5.01
N GLN A 214 -23.95 7.06 3.87
CA GLN A 214 -23.60 6.20 2.75
C GLN A 214 -23.04 7.07 1.63
N ARG A 215 -21.74 6.96 1.32
CA ARG A 215 -21.06 7.81 0.33
C ARG A 215 -20.04 7.02 -0.49
N GLN A 216 -19.96 7.31 -1.79
CA GLN A 216 -18.88 6.82 -2.65
C GLN A 216 -17.59 7.61 -2.39
N VAL A 217 -17.71 8.95 -2.28
CA VAL A 217 -16.60 9.86 -2.00
C VAL A 217 -16.94 10.72 -0.79
N PHE A 218 -16.00 10.89 0.13
CA PHE A 218 -16.21 11.58 1.40
C PHE A 218 -14.94 12.29 1.89
N LEU A 219 -15.06 13.13 2.91
CA LEU A 219 -13.92 13.60 3.71
C LEU A 219 -13.74 12.68 4.92
N LEU A 220 -12.49 12.47 5.35
CA LEU A 220 -12.20 11.76 6.61
C LEU A 220 -12.67 12.55 7.83
N SER A 221 -13.01 11.87 8.92
CA SER A 221 -13.34 12.51 10.20
C SER A 221 -12.09 12.94 10.93
N ALA A 222 -12.17 13.93 11.80
CA ALA A 222 -11.05 14.36 12.63
C ALA A 222 -10.48 13.21 13.48
N THR A 223 -11.33 12.32 14.01
CA THR A 223 -10.90 11.17 14.81
C THR A 223 -10.25 10.06 13.96
N GLU A 224 -10.68 9.86 12.71
CA GLU A 224 -9.96 8.99 11.77
C GLU A 224 -8.56 9.50 11.44
N LEU A 225 -8.36 10.82 11.53
CA LEU A 225 -7.05 11.47 11.36
C LEU A 225 -6.20 11.45 12.65
N GLY A 226 -6.69 10.88 13.75
CA GLY A 226 -5.99 10.85 15.05
C GLY A 226 -6.30 12.04 15.96
N GLY A 227 -7.34 12.81 15.65
CA GLY A 227 -7.85 13.86 16.53
C GLY A 227 -8.51 13.30 17.79
N GLY A 228 -8.36 14.04 18.89
CA GLY A 228 -8.98 13.76 20.19
C GLY A 228 -9.27 15.04 20.98
N GLU A 229 -9.37 16.18 20.28
CA GLU A 229 -9.60 17.47 20.90
C GLU A 229 -11.00 17.57 21.52
N ALA A 230 -11.13 18.38 22.57
CA ALA A 230 -12.42 18.66 23.17
C ALA A 230 -13.37 19.29 22.13
N GLY A 231 -14.53 18.66 21.91
CA GLY A 231 -15.49 19.07 20.88
C GLY A 231 -15.45 18.23 19.60
N MET A 232 -14.59 17.20 19.52
CA MET A 232 -14.65 16.20 18.45
C MET A 232 -15.61 15.07 18.82
N GLY A 233 -16.61 14.81 17.96
CA GLY A 233 -17.40 13.58 18.05
C GLY A 233 -16.56 12.36 17.72
N THR A 234 -16.82 11.23 18.39
CA THR A 234 -16.13 9.96 18.08
C THR A 234 -16.68 9.36 16.79
N GLU A 235 -15.94 9.52 15.70
CA GLU A 235 -16.32 9.03 14.38
C GLU A 235 -15.27 8.04 13.84
N GLY A 236 -15.62 6.76 13.82
CA GLY A 236 -14.75 5.72 13.25
C GLY A 236 -13.53 5.41 14.10
N THR A 237 -12.53 4.80 13.46
CA THR A 237 -11.28 4.38 14.07
C THR A 237 -10.11 5.07 13.39
N LEU A 238 -8.98 5.19 14.10
CA LEU A 238 -7.76 5.76 13.54
C LEU A 238 -7.38 5.03 12.24
N VAL A 239 -7.32 5.79 11.15
CA VAL A 239 -6.85 5.30 9.86
C VAL A 239 -5.34 5.10 9.94
N ASP A 240 -4.89 3.89 9.61
CA ASP A 240 -3.47 3.46 9.69
C ASP A 240 -2.44 4.47 9.13
N LEU A 241 -2.77 5.26 8.10
CA LEU A 241 -1.89 6.34 7.60
C LEU A 241 -1.56 7.41 8.65
N PHE A 242 -2.49 7.68 9.56
CA PHE A 242 -2.42 8.73 10.58
C PHE A 242 -1.95 8.20 11.94
N GLN A 243 -1.33 7.01 11.97
CA GLN A 243 -0.52 6.58 13.12
C GLN A 243 0.65 7.55 13.36
N THR A 244 1.06 8.30 12.33
CA THR A 244 1.90 9.48 12.44
C THR A 244 1.18 10.70 11.88
N ASP A 245 1.56 11.89 12.33
CA ASP A 245 0.87 13.13 11.97
C ASP A 245 1.36 13.72 10.62
N GLU A 246 2.38 13.14 10.01
CA GLU A 246 3.03 13.67 8.79
C GLU A 246 2.06 13.84 7.63
N TRP A 247 1.16 12.87 7.44
CA TRP A 247 0.18 12.88 6.35
C TRP A 247 -1.02 13.82 6.56
N ARG A 248 -1.11 14.46 7.74
CA ARG A 248 -2.07 15.53 7.98
C ARG A 248 -1.71 16.79 7.19
N ILE A 249 -0.43 17.03 6.92
CA ILE A 249 0.00 18.16 6.08
C ILE A 249 -0.38 17.87 4.63
N SER A 250 -1.08 18.81 3.99
CA SER A 250 -1.48 18.71 2.59
C SER A 250 -1.15 19.99 1.85
N ASN A 251 -0.94 19.91 0.53
CA ASN A 251 -0.65 21.08 -0.27
C ASN A 251 -1.84 21.50 -1.14
N PHE A 252 -1.86 22.76 -1.52
CA PHE A 252 -2.62 23.26 -2.65
C PHE A 252 -1.69 24.08 -3.52
N GLN A 253 -1.55 23.69 -4.80
CA GLN A 253 -0.65 24.36 -5.76
C GLN A 253 0.81 24.45 -5.25
N GLY A 254 1.30 23.39 -4.61
CA GLY A 254 2.70 23.26 -4.18
C GLY A 254 3.05 23.90 -2.83
N ALA A 255 2.09 24.44 -2.10
CA ALA A 255 2.30 25.00 -0.76
C ALA A 255 1.34 24.39 0.28
N PRO A 256 1.75 24.22 1.55
CA PRO A 256 0.88 23.74 2.62
C PRO A 256 -0.41 24.56 2.69
N TYR A 257 -1.54 23.88 2.81
CA TYR A 257 -2.85 24.52 2.85
C TYR A 257 -3.77 23.83 3.84
N LEU A 258 -4.57 24.63 4.55
CA LEU A 258 -5.55 24.11 5.51
C LEU A 258 -6.65 23.32 4.78
N TRP A 259 -7.09 22.21 5.34
CA TRP A 259 -8.14 21.37 4.74
C TRP A 259 -9.13 20.88 5.78
N ALA A 260 -10.36 20.61 5.33
CA ALA A 260 -11.46 20.29 6.22
C ALA A 260 -11.63 18.78 6.43
N THR A 261 -12.12 18.43 7.62
CA THR A 261 -12.67 17.10 7.91
C THR A 261 -14.20 17.14 7.73
N ARG A 262 -14.86 15.98 7.88
CA ARG A 262 -16.34 15.93 7.97
C ARG A 262 -16.90 16.23 9.36
N SER A 263 -16.04 16.45 10.37
CA SER A 263 -16.44 16.45 11.78
C SER A 263 -16.85 17.84 12.26
N PRO A 264 -18.08 18.03 12.78
CA PRO A 264 -18.44 19.28 13.44
C PRO A 264 -17.65 19.47 14.73
N ASP A 265 -17.47 20.73 15.13
CA ASP A 265 -17.10 21.08 16.49
C ASP A 265 -18.36 21.11 17.35
N THR A 266 -18.50 20.15 18.27
CA THR A 266 -19.73 19.94 19.05
C THR A 266 -19.96 20.97 20.16
N ARG A 267 -19.03 21.93 20.33
CA ARG A 267 -19.17 23.05 21.27
C ARG A 267 -20.05 24.17 20.72
N GLY A 268 -20.41 24.11 19.43
CA GLY A 268 -21.27 25.08 18.77
C GLY A 268 -21.91 24.54 17.51
N ALA A 269 -22.81 25.31 16.90
CA ALA A 269 -23.58 24.86 15.74
C ALA A 269 -23.01 25.30 14.39
N ASN A 270 -21.89 26.03 14.35
CA ASN A 270 -21.43 26.71 13.13
C ASN A 270 -19.94 26.47 12.80
N GLN A 271 -19.32 25.46 13.40
CA GLN A 271 -17.90 25.17 13.24
C GLN A 271 -17.63 23.71 12.87
N PHE A 272 -16.58 23.50 12.08
CA PHE A 272 -16.01 22.20 11.73
C PHE A 272 -14.54 22.12 12.13
N TRP A 273 -14.08 20.91 12.37
CA TRP A 273 -12.67 20.62 12.53
C TRP A 273 -11.95 20.64 11.18
N THR A 274 -10.79 21.26 11.19
CA THR A 274 -9.87 21.37 10.06
C THR A 274 -8.50 20.94 10.50
N VAL A 275 -7.64 20.64 9.55
CA VAL A 275 -6.21 20.48 9.74
C VAL A 275 -5.52 21.69 9.12
N ASP A 276 -4.70 22.38 9.91
CA ASP A 276 -3.97 23.56 9.46
C ASP A 276 -2.72 23.22 8.63
N THR A 277 -1.95 24.24 8.24
CA THR A 277 -0.75 24.08 7.40
C THR A 277 0.40 23.36 8.11
N ALA A 278 0.34 23.22 9.44
CA ALA A 278 1.31 22.49 10.26
C ALA A 278 0.83 21.08 10.62
N GLY A 279 -0.34 20.64 10.13
CA GLY A 279 -0.90 19.34 10.46
C GLY A 279 -1.66 19.32 11.80
N THR A 280 -1.91 20.47 12.42
CA THR A 280 -2.59 20.58 13.72
C THR A 280 -4.09 20.78 13.52
N PHE A 281 -4.91 20.27 14.44
CA PHE A 281 -6.35 20.48 14.38
C PHE A 281 -6.73 21.90 14.79
N ALA A 282 -7.65 22.50 14.03
CA ALA A 282 -8.23 23.80 14.33
C ALA A 282 -9.71 23.82 14.00
N SER A 283 -10.51 24.47 14.85
CA SER A 283 -11.94 24.70 14.60
C SER A 283 -12.12 25.97 13.75
N LYS A 284 -12.92 25.87 12.68
CA LYS A 284 -13.21 26.98 11.76
C LYS A 284 -14.70 27.09 11.49
N THR A 285 -15.18 28.32 11.33
CA THR A 285 -16.57 28.57 10.96
C THR A 285 -16.88 27.93 9.61
N VAL A 286 -18.08 27.37 9.46
CA VAL A 286 -18.57 26.62 8.28
C VAL A 286 -18.42 27.36 6.93
N ILE A 287 -18.40 28.69 6.94
CA ILE A 287 -18.20 29.55 5.76
C ILE A 287 -16.72 29.78 5.40
N THR A 288 -15.79 29.31 6.22
CA THR A 288 -14.35 29.42 5.96
C THR A 288 -14.01 28.59 4.74
N THR A 289 -13.30 29.18 3.78
CA THR A 289 -12.83 28.44 2.61
C THR A 289 -11.64 27.56 2.98
N CYS A 290 -11.84 26.25 2.90
CA CYS A 290 -10.86 25.22 3.22
C CYS A 290 -10.54 24.38 1.98
N GLY A 291 -9.41 23.67 2.01
CA GLY A 291 -9.13 22.61 1.05
C GLY A 291 -10.00 21.38 1.27
N MET A 292 -10.40 20.71 0.19
CA MET A 292 -11.07 19.42 0.20
C MET A 292 -10.07 18.34 -0.21
N ARG A 293 -9.92 17.30 0.62
CA ARG A 293 -9.17 16.09 0.30
C ARG A 293 -10.15 14.91 0.19
N PRO A 294 -10.63 14.61 -1.02
CA PRO A 294 -11.51 13.48 -1.25
C PRO A 294 -10.86 12.17 -0.84
N ALA A 295 -11.65 11.30 -0.22
CA ALA A 295 -11.32 9.91 0.05
C ALA A 295 -12.43 9.01 -0.51
N PHE A 296 -12.04 7.83 -0.97
CA PHE A 296 -12.95 6.78 -1.42
C PHE A 296 -12.27 5.43 -1.31
N THR A 297 -13.05 4.36 -1.43
CA THR A 297 -12.50 3.01 -1.38
C THR A 297 -12.55 2.33 -2.75
N LEU A 298 -11.66 1.36 -2.98
CA LEU A 298 -11.69 0.50 -4.16
C LEU A 298 -11.49 -0.97 -3.74
N PRO A 299 -12.17 -1.92 -4.41
CA PRO A 299 -11.87 -3.33 -4.24
C PRO A 299 -10.42 -3.59 -4.65
N GLY A 300 -9.61 -4.09 -3.71
CA GLY A 300 -8.16 -4.15 -3.91
C GLY A 300 -7.69 -5.21 -4.91
N ASP A 301 -8.57 -6.14 -5.29
CA ASP A 301 -8.35 -7.17 -6.32
C ASP A 301 -8.81 -6.74 -7.73
N ALA A 302 -9.65 -5.71 -7.82
CA ALA A 302 -10.15 -5.19 -9.11
C ALA A 302 -9.13 -4.32 -9.86
N PHE A 303 -8.01 -3.97 -9.21
CA PHE A 303 -7.00 -3.07 -9.75
C PHE A 303 -5.58 -3.57 -9.51
N VAL A 304 -4.70 -3.21 -10.43
CA VAL A 304 -3.24 -3.32 -10.28
C VAL A 304 -2.60 -1.94 -10.39
N VAL A 305 -1.42 -1.81 -9.80
CA VAL A 305 -0.60 -0.60 -9.81
C VAL A 305 0.69 -0.91 -10.56
N ASP A 306 1.05 -0.07 -11.53
CA ASP A 306 2.32 -0.18 -12.28
C ASP A 306 3.50 0.49 -11.56
N MET A 307 4.68 0.48 -12.19
CA MET A 307 5.91 1.06 -11.63
C MET A 307 5.83 2.57 -11.42
N GLU A 308 5.08 3.26 -12.28
CA GLU A 308 4.80 4.68 -12.19
C GLU A 308 3.62 4.95 -11.25
N GLY A 309 3.16 3.97 -10.49
CA GLY A 309 2.06 4.10 -9.56
C GLY A 309 0.69 4.29 -10.22
N HIS A 310 0.57 4.19 -11.56
CA HIS A 310 -0.72 4.32 -12.22
C HIS A 310 -1.63 3.17 -11.81
N LEU A 311 -2.86 3.52 -11.44
CA LEU A 311 -3.89 2.56 -11.16
C LEU A 311 -4.54 2.10 -12.47
N LEU A 312 -4.50 0.79 -12.72
CA LEU A 312 -5.02 0.14 -13.92
C LEU A 312 -6.05 -0.91 -13.52
N GLU A 313 -7.06 -1.15 -14.36
CA GLU A 313 -7.94 -2.29 -14.15
C GLU A 313 -7.14 -3.60 -14.18
N ALA A 314 -7.43 -4.49 -13.23
CA ALA A 314 -6.84 -5.82 -13.25
C ALA A 314 -7.31 -6.58 -14.50
N PRO A 315 -6.42 -7.32 -15.20
CA PRO A 315 -6.82 -8.19 -16.29
C PRO A 315 -7.80 -9.26 -15.76
N LEU A 316 -8.85 -9.53 -16.55
CA LEU A 316 -9.83 -10.60 -16.29
C LEU A 316 -9.18 -11.98 -16.26
#